data_AF-A0A7W0U506-F1
#
_entry.id   AF-A0A7W0U506-F1
#
_cell.length_a   1.000
_cell.length_b   1.000
_cell.length_c   1.000
_cell.angle_alpha   90.00
_cell.angle_beta   90.00
_cell.angle_gamma   90.00
#
_symmetry.space_group_name_H-M   'P 1'
#
loop_
_entity.id
_entity.type
_entity.pdbx_description
1 polymer ?
#
loop_
_entity_poly.entity_id
_entity_poly.type
_entity_poly.pdbx_seq_one_letter_code
_entity_poly.pdbx_strand_id
1 'polypeptide(L)'
;MSAVLGEELYAELDQRLAGVDRRLVVCYPGEVGGRQPVHTVYVPADRVTPDLPARYGAAALALLAEHDLAGLADELGFADAAAYERMLAKLAREPIEDLRVDVEDGYGHRPDDEEDAAVVGAAAALATGVAPPYWGLRFKSLEPATRRRGVRSLDLFVGAVLRHGPLPDGFVVTLPKVTSVDQVTATVVVCERLEEAHGLPEGRLRFELQIETPQSVLGADGTATVARMIHAAAGRCSGLHYGTYDYSAACGVAAAHQSMEHPAADHAKAVMQVAAAGTGVRLSDGSTNLLPVGDRAAVRRGWAEHLRLVRRSLERGFYQGWDLHPGQLPTRYLATYSFFRAALPAAAQRLRTYLDQSVTAVLDEPATAQALAAVIVRGLECGAIDDDEVAELTGSDRVALDRLMRRSPR
;
A
#
# COMPACT_ATOMS: atom_id res chain seq x y z
N MET A 1 24.96 32.33 33.84
CA MET A 1 24.18 31.56 34.82
C MET A 1 24.68 30.13 34.78
N SER A 2 25.03 29.54 35.92
CA SER A 2 25.39 28.10 35.97
C SER A 2 24.10 27.28 35.99
N ALA A 3 24.09 26.14 35.30
CA ALA A 3 22.97 25.22 35.36
C ALA A 3 22.80 24.70 36.80
N VAL A 4 21.57 24.72 37.31
CA VAL A 4 21.25 24.32 38.69
C VAL A 4 21.19 22.79 38.84
N LEU A 5 20.98 22.08 37.75
CA LEU A 5 20.95 20.62 37.70
C LEU A 5 22.36 20.07 37.42
N GLY A 6 22.76 19.04 38.15
CA GLY A 6 24.09 18.41 38.03
C GLY A 6 24.06 17.11 37.23
N GLU A 7 25.26 16.64 36.85
CA GLU A 7 25.49 15.41 36.06
C GLU A 7 24.83 14.16 36.66
N GLU A 8 24.68 14.08 37.99
CA GLU A 8 24.02 12.96 38.66
C GLU A 8 22.56 12.79 38.20
N LEU A 9 21.81 13.89 38.08
CA LEU A 9 20.42 13.83 37.60
C LEU A 9 20.36 13.45 36.12
N TYR A 10 21.28 13.95 35.29
CA TYR A 10 21.32 13.60 33.87
C TYR A 10 21.60 12.10 33.68
N ALA A 11 22.60 11.56 34.40
CA ALA A 11 22.90 10.13 34.37
C ALA A 11 21.74 9.27 34.90
N GLU A 12 21.03 9.75 35.92
CA GLU A 12 19.83 9.08 36.43
C GLU A 12 18.71 9.04 35.36
N LEU A 13 18.48 10.15 34.65
CA LEU A 13 17.49 10.21 33.58
C LEU A 13 17.87 9.27 32.42
N ASP A 14 19.14 9.25 32.01
CA ASP A 14 19.64 8.32 30.98
C ASP A 14 19.38 6.87 31.38
N GLN A 15 19.67 6.49 32.63
CA GLN A 15 19.41 5.12 33.11
C GLN A 15 17.92 4.79 33.16
N ARG A 16 17.08 5.74 33.62
CA ARG A 16 15.62 5.57 33.69
C ARG A 16 14.99 5.41 32.30
N LEU A 17 15.50 6.13 31.29
CA LEU A 17 14.92 6.18 29.95
C LEU A 17 15.56 5.20 28.95
N ALA A 18 16.77 4.67 29.19
CA ALA A 18 17.45 3.75 28.27
C ALA A 18 16.62 2.51 27.87
N GLY A 19 15.72 2.04 28.73
CA GLY A 19 14.77 0.97 28.39
C GLY A 19 13.66 1.42 27.44
N VAL A 20 13.16 2.65 27.61
CA VAL A 20 12.18 3.28 26.71
C VAL A 20 12.82 3.54 25.35
N ASP A 21 14.01 4.12 25.31
CA ASP A 21 14.69 4.47 24.06
C ASP A 21 14.95 3.24 23.19
N ARG A 22 15.47 2.16 23.79
CA ARG A 22 15.65 0.88 23.09
C ARG A 22 14.34 0.33 22.53
N ARG A 23 13.24 0.41 23.29
CA ARG A 23 11.92 -0.03 22.80
C ARG A 23 11.43 0.84 21.64
N LEU A 24 11.62 2.15 21.72
CA LEU A 24 11.20 3.07 20.66
C LEU A 24 11.98 2.80 19.36
N VAL A 25 13.28 2.56 19.42
CA VAL A 25 14.09 2.22 18.24
C VAL A 25 13.62 0.92 17.59
N VAL A 26 13.32 -0.11 18.39
CA VAL A 26 12.86 -1.41 17.87
C VAL A 26 11.44 -1.34 17.31
N CYS A 27 10.53 -0.67 18.01
CA CYS A 27 9.12 -0.59 17.59
C CYS A 27 8.88 0.42 16.47
N TYR A 28 9.71 1.44 16.35
CA TYR A 28 9.56 2.53 15.39
C TYR A 28 10.85 2.81 14.60
N PRO A 29 11.29 1.87 13.76
CA PRO A 29 12.54 2.00 12.99
C PRO A 29 12.51 3.10 11.91
N GLY A 30 11.35 3.69 11.61
CA GLY A 30 11.16 4.69 10.55
C GLY A 30 10.64 4.10 9.24
N GLU A 31 10.59 4.91 8.18
CA GLU A 31 10.11 4.45 6.88
C GLU A 31 11.07 3.46 6.22
N VAL A 32 10.51 2.40 5.64
CA VAL A 32 11.25 1.49 4.77
C VAL A 32 11.31 2.12 3.38
N GLY A 33 12.52 2.49 2.96
CA GLY A 33 12.76 3.09 1.65
C GLY A 33 12.40 2.15 0.48
N GLY A 34 12.47 2.69 -0.73
CA GLY A 34 12.15 1.97 -1.95
C GLY A 34 10.67 2.06 -2.32
N ARG A 35 10.38 1.69 -3.57
CA ARG A 35 9.08 1.91 -4.20
C ARG A 35 7.91 1.30 -3.41
N GLN A 36 6.85 2.07 -3.22
CA GLN A 36 5.53 1.59 -2.81
C GLN A 36 4.62 1.53 -4.04
N PRO A 37 3.89 0.42 -4.28
CA PRO A 37 2.93 0.38 -5.38
C PRO A 37 1.79 1.38 -5.12
N VAL A 38 1.32 2.07 -6.16
CA VAL A 38 0.20 3.03 -6.05
C VAL A 38 -1.16 2.32 -5.98
N HIS A 39 -1.20 1.05 -6.36
CA HIS A 39 -2.40 0.24 -6.34
C HIS A 39 -2.10 -1.25 -6.20
N THR A 40 -3.09 -1.99 -5.71
CA THR A 40 -3.12 -3.45 -5.67
C THR A 40 -4.41 -3.94 -6.35
N VAL A 41 -4.30 -4.99 -7.17
CA VAL A 41 -5.47 -5.71 -7.70
C VAL A 41 -5.54 -7.12 -7.11
N TYR A 42 -6.73 -7.51 -6.66
CA TYR A 42 -7.02 -8.88 -6.23
C TYR A 42 -7.68 -9.62 -7.39
N VAL A 43 -7.08 -10.72 -7.83
CA VAL A 43 -7.54 -11.46 -9.01
C VAL A 43 -7.80 -12.91 -8.61
N PRO A 44 -9.03 -13.43 -8.83
CA PRO A 44 -9.36 -14.83 -8.54
C PRO A 44 -8.34 -15.78 -9.19
N ALA A 45 -7.90 -16.79 -8.45
CA ALA A 45 -6.79 -17.65 -8.88
C ALA A 45 -7.01 -18.33 -10.25
N ASP A 46 -8.24 -18.69 -10.58
CA ASP A 46 -8.65 -19.26 -11.88
C ASP A 46 -8.58 -18.27 -13.05
N ARG A 47 -8.43 -16.98 -12.78
CA ARG A 47 -8.34 -15.92 -13.79
C ARG A 47 -6.91 -15.42 -14.01
N VAL A 48 -5.96 -15.91 -13.24
CA VAL A 48 -4.55 -15.51 -13.35
C VAL A 48 -3.90 -16.26 -14.51
N THR A 49 -3.54 -15.52 -15.56
CA THR A 49 -2.84 -16.03 -16.74
C THR A 49 -1.52 -15.27 -16.94
N PRO A 50 -0.53 -15.85 -17.67
CA PRO A 50 0.77 -15.19 -17.88
C PRO A 50 0.69 -13.82 -18.57
N ASP A 51 -0.37 -13.58 -19.37
CA ASP A 51 -0.62 -12.36 -20.14
C ASP A 51 -1.58 -11.39 -19.44
N LEU A 52 -2.03 -11.70 -18.21
CA LEU A 52 -3.05 -10.94 -17.49
C LEU A 52 -2.70 -9.45 -17.33
N PRO A 53 -1.47 -9.04 -16.93
CA PRO A 53 -1.15 -7.62 -16.83
C PRO A 53 -1.29 -6.88 -18.18
N ALA A 54 -0.79 -7.47 -19.27
CA ALA A 54 -0.90 -6.88 -20.60
C ALA A 54 -2.37 -6.73 -21.03
N ARG A 55 -3.22 -7.72 -20.72
CA ARG A 55 -4.67 -7.65 -20.98
C ARG A 55 -5.34 -6.54 -20.17
N TYR A 56 -4.95 -6.32 -18.92
CA TYR A 56 -5.46 -5.22 -18.10
C TYR A 56 -5.11 -3.86 -18.70
N GLY A 57 -3.85 -3.68 -19.12
CA GLY A 57 -3.40 -2.46 -19.80
C GLY A 57 -4.14 -2.20 -21.11
N ALA A 58 -4.26 -3.21 -21.96
CA ALA A 58 -4.99 -3.11 -23.22
C ALA A 58 -6.48 -2.78 -23.02
N ALA A 59 -7.14 -3.40 -22.04
CA ALA A 59 -8.54 -3.11 -21.71
C ALA A 59 -8.72 -1.67 -21.20
N ALA A 60 -7.80 -1.18 -20.35
CA ALA A 60 -7.82 0.20 -19.88
C ALA A 60 -7.64 1.21 -21.03
N LEU A 61 -6.67 0.97 -21.92
CA LEU A 61 -6.40 1.82 -23.08
C LEU A 61 -7.56 1.83 -24.08
N ALA A 62 -8.21 0.68 -24.31
CA ALA A 62 -9.39 0.59 -25.16
C ALA A 62 -10.55 1.42 -24.59
N LEU A 63 -10.79 1.36 -23.28
CA LEU A 63 -11.83 2.13 -22.61
C LEU A 63 -11.58 3.64 -22.73
N LEU A 64 -10.31 4.08 -22.63
CA LEU A 64 -9.92 5.47 -22.84
C LEU A 64 -10.22 5.96 -24.26
N ALA A 65 -9.90 5.16 -25.27
CA ALA A 65 -10.17 5.49 -26.66
C ALA A 65 -11.66 5.56 -26.98
N GLU A 66 -12.49 4.70 -26.37
CA GLU A 66 -13.93 4.66 -26.61
C GLU A 66 -14.69 5.84 -25.97
N HIS A 67 -14.29 6.24 -24.75
CA HIS A 67 -15.06 7.20 -23.95
C HIS A 67 -14.45 8.61 -23.84
N ASP A 68 -13.28 8.82 -24.45
CA ASP A 68 -12.54 10.10 -24.50
C ASP A 68 -12.35 10.71 -23.09
N LEU A 69 -11.51 10.07 -22.27
CA LEU A 69 -11.20 10.61 -20.95
C LEU A 69 -10.52 11.99 -21.07
N ALA A 70 -9.65 12.21 -22.06
CA ALA A 70 -8.97 13.49 -22.25
C ALA A 70 -9.96 14.65 -22.41
N GLY A 71 -11.06 14.45 -23.15
CA GLY A 71 -12.16 15.41 -23.26
C GLY A 71 -12.91 15.70 -21.95
N LEU A 72 -12.63 14.96 -20.87
CA LEU A 72 -13.19 15.16 -19.52
C LEU A 72 -12.21 15.85 -18.57
N ALA A 73 -11.06 16.30 -19.06
CA ALA A 73 -10.03 17.00 -18.29
C ALA A 73 -10.60 18.10 -17.37
N ASP A 74 -11.36 19.03 -17.95
CA ASP A 74 -11.95 20.15 -17.20
C ASP A 74 -13.02 19.68 -16.20
N GLU A 75 -13.91 18.76 -16.62
CA GLU A 75 -14.99 18.24 -15.78
C GLU A 75 -14.45 17.48 -14.56
N LEU A 76 -13.40 16.69 -14.76
CA LEU A 76 -12.77 15.87 -13.74
C LEU A 76 -11.63 16.60 -13.02
N GLY A 77 -11.34 17.85 -13.40
CA GLY A 77 -10.33 18.69 -12.79
C GLY A 77 -8.92 18.11 -12.90
N PHE A 78 -8.53 17.59 -14.06
CA PHE A 78 -7.13 17.27 -14.36
C PHE A 78 -6.72 18.03 -15.63
N ALA A 79 -5.73 18.92 -15.53
CA ALA A 79 -5.27 19.74 -16.67
C ALA A 79 -3.82 19.42 -17.08
N ASP A 80 -3.17 18.46 -16.42
CA ASP A 80 -1.77 18.16 -16.63
C ASP A 80 -1.59 17.15 -17.78
N ALA A 81 -1.23 17.66 -18.96
CA ALA A 81 -0.96 16.85 -20.14
C ALA A 81 0.17 15.84 -19.91
N ALA A 82 1.21 16.19 -19.15
CA ALA A 82 2.31 15.29 -18.85
C ALA A 82 1.86 14.14 -17.93
N ALA A 83 0.96 14.41 -16.97
CA ALA A 83 0.34 13.34 -16.17
C ALA A 83 -0.45 12.35 -17.05
N TYR A 84 -1.19 12.86 -18.03
CA TYR A 84 -1.95 12.03 -18.96
C TYR A 84 -1.05 11.17 -19.85
N GLU A 85 -0.01 11.75 -20.45
CA GLU A 85 0.96 11.03 -21.28
C GLU A 85 1.72 9.95 -20.50
N ARG A 86 2.17 10.27 -19.28
CA ARG A 86 2.81 9.30 -18.38
C ARG A 86 1.85 8.18 -18.00
N MET A 87 0.57 8.47 -17.77
CA MET A 87 -0.45 7.47 -17.49
C MET A 87 -0.65 6.51 -18.68
N LEU A 88 -0.71 7.02 -19.91
CA LEU A 88 -0.78 6.15 -21.10
C LEU A 88 0.46 5.24 -21.22
N ALA A 89 1.66 5.81 -21.03
CA ALA A 89 2.90 5.05 -21.05
C ALA A 89 2.95 3.97 -19.95
N LYS A 90 2.42 4.30 -18.76
CA LYS A 90 2.30 3.37 -17.63
C LYS A 90 1.37 2.21 -17.95
N LEU A 91 0.18 2.48 -18.48
CA LEU A 91 -0.78 1.45 -18.88
C LEU A 91 -0.23 0.53 -19.98
N ALA A 92 0.59 1.06 -20.88
CA ALA A 92 1.20 0.27 -21.95
C ALA A 92 2.35 -0.63 -21.47
N ARG A 93 3.16 -0.18 -20.50
CA ARG A 93 4.38 -0.89 -20.07
C ARG A 93 4.21 -1.71 -18.80
N GLU A 94 3.54 -1.15 -17.79
CA GLU A 94 3.42 -1.72 -16.46
C GLU A 94 2.05 -1.33 -15.84
N PRO A 95 0.93 -1.86 -16.38
CA PRO A 95 -0.41 -1.46 -15.98
C PRO A 95 -0.78 -1.88 -14.56
N ILE A 96 -0.18 -2.96 -14.06
CA ILE A 96 -0.38 -3.47 -12.70
C ILE A 96 0.95 -3.36 -11.96
N GLU A 97 0.96 -2.64 -10.83
CA GLU A 97 2.14 -2.55 -9.96
C GLU A 97 2.17 -3.65 -8.90
N ASP A 98 1.00 -4.03 -8.37
CA ASP A 98 0.86 -5.06 -7.35
C ASP A 98 -0.35 -5.98 -7.61
N LEU A 99 -0.12 -7.29 -7.64
CA LEU A 99 -1.14 -8.30 -7.89
C LEU A 99 -1.21 -9.33 -6.76
N ARG A 100 -2.39 -9.48 -6.16
CA ARG A 100 -2.69 -10.55 -5.22
C ARG A 100 -3.54 -11.61 -5.91
N VAL A 101 -2.98 -12.80 -6.08
CA VAL A 101 -3.76 -13.99 -6.41
C VAL A 101 -4.73 -14.21 -5.28
N ASP A 102 -6.01 -14.19 -5.59
CA ASP A 102 -7.07 -14.25 -4.61
C ASP A 102 -7.65 -15.66 -4.59
N VAL A 103 -7.60 -16.30 -3.42
CA VAL A 103 -8.38 -17.51 -3.15
C VAL A 103 -9.36 -17.29 -2.00
N GLU A 104 -9.67 -16.03 -1.69
CA GLU A 104 -10.66 -15.68 -0.67
C GLU A 104 -11.98 -15.27 -1.33
N ASP A 105 -12.54 -14.10 -1.04
CA ASP A 105 -13.90 -13.71 -1.42
C ASP A 105 -14.07 -13.60 -2.94
N GLY A 106 -13.06 -13.12 -3.65
CA GLY A 106 -13.12 -12.98 -5.12
C GLY A 106 -13.15 -14.32 -5.84
N TYR A 107 -12.60 -15.37 -5.24
CA TYR A 107 -12.57 -16.73 -5.79
C TYR A 107 -13.73 -17.60 -5.27
N GLY A 108 -14.12 -17.38 -4.02
CA GLY A 108 -15.21 -18.08 -3.34
C GLY A 108 -14.81 -19.44 -2.76
N HIS A 109 -15.82 -20.28 -2.57
CA HIS A 109 -15.67 -21.66 -2.08
C HIS A 109 -15.68 -22.66 -3.23
N ARG A 110 -14.61 -23.46 -3.32
CA ARG A 110 -14.43 -24.55 -4.28
C ARG A 110 -14.04 -25.86 -3.56
N PRO A 111 -14.21 -27.02 -4.21
CA PRO A 111 -13.59 -28.26 -3.78
C PRO A 111 -12.07 -28.11 -3.58
N ASP A 112 -11.50 -28.91 -2.67
CA ASP A 112 -10.10 -28.77 -2.28
C ASP A 112 -9.11 -29.00 -3.43
N ASP A 113 -9.39 -29.97 -4.30
CA ASP A 113 -8.59 -30.29 -5.47
C ASP A 113 -8.65 -29.20 -6.55
N GLU A 114 -9.81 -28.56 -6.72
CA GLU A 114 -9.99 -27.42 -7.63
C GLU A 114 -9.19 -26.19 -7.15
N GLU A 115 -9.29 -25.85 -5.87
CA GLU A 115 -8.52 -24.72 -5.31
C GLU A 115 -7.01 -25.01 -5.32
N ASP A 116 -6.58 -26.25 -5.03
CA ASP A 116 -5.18 -26.67 -5.16
C ASP A 116 -4.66 -26.44 -6.58
N ALA A 117 -5.42 -26.88 -7.60
CA ALA A 117 -5.05 -26.72 -9.00
C ALA A 117 -4.99 -25.24 -9.42
N ALA A 118 -5.96 -24.42 -8.99
CA ALA A 118 -6.00 -23.00 -9.31
C ALA A 118 -4.83 -22.24 -8.67
N VAL A 119 -4.52 -22.52 -7.40
CA VAL A 119 -3.37 -21.94 -6.68
C VAL A 119 -2.06 -22.25 -7.38
N VAL A 120 -1.83 -23.52 -7.71
CA VAL A 120 -0.59 -23.96 -8.38
C VAL A 120 -0.50 -23.37 -9.80
N GLY A 121 -1.62 -23.34 -10.53
CA GLY A 121 -1.69 -22.74 -11.86
C GLY A 121 -1.37 -21.24 -11.85
N ALA A 122 -1.96 -20.48 -10.93
CA ALA A 122 -1.72 -19.05 -10.77
C ALA A 122 -0.26 -18.74 -10.40
N ALA A 123 0.32 -19.52 -9.48
CA ALA A 123 1.73 -19.39 -9.11
C ALA A 123 2.66 -19.61 -10.32
N ALA A 124 2.42 -20.65 -11.11
CA ALA A 124 3.19 -20.93 -12.32
C ALA A 124 3.01 -19.84 -13.39
N ALA A 125 1.78 -19.34 -13.56
CA ALA A 125 1.48 -18.28 -14.51
C ALA A 125 2.26 -16.99 -14.21
N LEU A 126 2.34 -16.59 -12.92
CA LEU A 126 3.13 -15.44 -12.51
C LEU A 126 4.64 -15.72 -12.60
N ALA A 127 5.10 -16.87 -12.14
CA ALA A 127 6.53 -17.18 -12.09
C ALA A 127 7.18 -17.35 -13.48
N THR A 128 6.40 -17.75 -14.50
CA THR A 128 6.87 -17.93 -15.88
C THR A 128 6.49 -16.80 -16.83
N GLY A 129 5.54 -15.95 -16.42
CA GLY A 129 5.05 -14.82 -17.20
C GLY A 129 5.77 -13.51 -16.91
N VAL A 130 5.20 -12.41 -17.44
CA VAL A 130 5.64 -11.05 -17.08
C VAL A 130 4.87 -10.62 -15.84
N ALA A 131 5.35 -11.02 -14.66
CA ALA A 131 4.73 -10.64 -13.40
C ALA A 131 4.91 -9.14 -13.10
N PRO A 132 3.95 -8.52 -12.39
CA PRO A 132 4.14 -7.19 -11.80
C PRO A 132 5.35 -7.13 -10.85
N PRO A 133 5.89 -5.93 -10.55
CA PRO A 133 6.97 -5.77 -9.58
C PRO A 133 6.66 -6.32 -8.18
N TYR A 134 5.40 -6.21 -7.76
CA TYR A 134 4.89 -6.77 -6.51
C TYR A 134 3.81 -7.78 -6.81
N TRP A 135 3.86 -8.94 -6.15
CA TRP A 135 2.78 -9.90 -6.27
C TRP A 135 2.80 -10.92 -5.15
N GLY A 136 1.71 -11.65 -5.00
CA GLY A 136 1.65 -12.78 -4.10
C GLY A 136 0.24 -13.30 -3.93
N LEU A 137 -0.11 -13.69 -2.72
CA LEU A 137 -1.36 -14.43 -2.46
C LEU A 137 -2.17 -13.76 -1.36
N ARG A 138 -3.46 -13.57 -1.60
CA ARG A 138 -4.48 -13.47 -0.54
C ARG A 138 -5.10 -14.84 -0.34
N PHE A 139 -4.73 -15.49 0.75
CA PHE A 139 -5.25 -16.79 1.13
C PHE A 139 -6.47 -16.64 2.04
N LYS A 140 -7.24 -17.71 2.27
CA LYS A 140 -8.41 -17.64 3.16
C LYS A 140 -8.03 -17.28 4.60
N SER A 141 -8.96 -16.63 5.31
CA SER A 141 -8.78 -16.19 6.70
C SER A 141 -8.37 -17.33 7.67
N LEU A 142 -7.86 -16.96 8.85
CA LEU A 142 -7.53 -17.91 9.92
C LEU A 142 -8.71 -18.22 10.86
N GLU A 143 -9.93 -17.97 10.41
CA GLU A 143 -11.15 -18.37 11.12
C GLU A 143 -11.31 -19.89 11.12
N PRO A 144 -12.05 -20.49 12.08
CA PRO A 144 -12.13 -21.94 12.22
C PRO A 144 -12.53 -22.69 10.94
N ALA A 145 -13.45 -22.12 10.15
CA ALA A 145 -13.97 -22.75 8.94
C ALA A 145 -12.98 -22.75 7.76
N THR A 146 -12.09 -21.76 7.69
CA THR A 146 -11.25 -21.48 6.53
C THR A 146 -9.77 -21.76 6.78
N ARG A 147 -9.32 -21.74 8.05
CA ARG A 147 -7.91 -21.84 8.45
C ARG A 147 -7.14 -22.97 7.79
N ARG A 148 -7.67 -24.20 7.80
CA ARG A 148 -6.96 -25.37 7.23
C ARG A 148 -6.74 -25.21 5.74
N ARG A 149 -7.79 -24.77 5.03
CA ARG A 149 -7.78 -24.52 3.58
C ARG A 149 -6.83 -23.38 3.22
N GLY A 150 -6.91 -22.26 3.95
CA GLY A 150 -6.06 -21.09 3.75
C GLY A 150 -4.57 -21.40 3.90
N VAL A 151 -4.18 -22.08 4.99
CA VAL A 151 -2.77 -22.47 5.21
C VAL A 151 -2.28 -23.43 4.13
N ARG A 152 -3.12 -24.38 3.69
CA ARG A 152 -2.78 -25.28 2.57
C ARG A 152 -2.55 -24.51 1.27
N SER A 153 -3.41 -23.55 0.93
CA SER A 153 -3.26 -22.73 -0.28
C SER A 153 -1.98 -21.91 -0.23
N LEU A 154 -1.62 -21.35 0.93
CA LEU A 154 -0.36 -20.63 1.10
C LEU A 154 0.87 -21.54 0.87
N ASP A 155 0.88 -22.71 1.50
CA ASP A 155 1.94 -23.72 1.34
C ASP A 155 2.12 -24.12 -0.14
N LEU A 156 1.02 -24.52 -0.79
CA LEU A 156 1.05 -24.91 -2.21
C LEU A 156 1.50 -23.77 -3.13
N PHE A 157 1.09 -22.53 -2.86
CA PHE A 157 1.49 -21.37 -3.64
C PHE A 157 2.99 -21.11 -3.53
N VAL A 158 3.52 -21.01 -2.30
CA VAL A 158 4.95 -20.78 -2.05
C VAL A 158 5.78 -21.89 -2.68
N GLY A 159 5.41 -23.15 -2.44
CA GLY A 159 6.07 -24.30 -3.05
C GLY A 159 6.00 -24.29 -4.58
N ALA A 160 4.90 -23.81 -5.18
CA ALA A 160 4.77 -23.70 -6.63
C ALA A 160 5.65 -22.62 -7.23
N VAL A 161 5.72 -21.43 -6.62
CA VAL A 161 6.63 -20.37 -7.05
C VAL A 161 8.08 -20.86 -6.99
N LEU A 162 8.46 -21.51 -5.88
CA LEU A 162 9.83 -21.98 -5.66
C LEU A 162 10.29 -23.06 -6.65
N ARG A 163 9.38 -23.80 -7.27
CA ARG A 163 9.72 -24.73 -8.36
C ARG A 163 10.18 -24.02 -9.64
N HIS A 164 9.81 -22.76 -9.81
CA HIS A 164 10.15 -21.96 -10.99
C HIS A 164 11.29 -20.95 -10.74
N GLY A 165 11.68 -20.73 -9.48
CA GLY A 165 12.79 -19.84 -9.12
C GLY A 165 12.70 -19.32 -7.69
N PRO A 166 13.63 -18.45 -7.26
CA PRO A 166 13.52 -17.80 -5.95
C PRO A 166 12.26 -16.93 -5.87
N LEU A 167 11.75 -16.71 -4.65
CA LEU A 167 10.71 -15.70 -4.43
C LEU A 167 11.25 -14.32 -4.86
N PRO A 168 10.48 -13.52 -5.62
CA PRO A 168 10.90 -12.17 -6.01
C PRO A 168 10.86 -11.20 -4.83
N ASP A 169 11.66 -10.15 -4.87
CA ASP A 169 11.77 -9.18 -3.76
C ASP A 169 10.41 -8.58 -3.35
N GLY A 170 9.53 -8.34 -4.33
CA GLY A 170 8.16 -7.84 -4.12
C GLY A 170 7.14 -8.91 -3.71
N PHE A 171 7.56 -10.13 -3.36
CA PHE A 171 6.66 -11.20 -2.90
C PHE A 171 6.10 -10.91 -1.52
N VAL A 172 4.78 -10.99 -1.37
CA VAL A 172 4.12 -10.77 -0.08
C VAL A 172 2.76 -11.47 -0.01
N VAL A 173 2.37 -11.87 1.19
CA VAL A 173 1.12 -12.58 1.47
C VAL A 173 0.13 -11.62 2.13
N THR A 174 -1.16 -11.69 1.79
CA THR A 174 -2.20 -10.93 2.51
C THR A 174 -3.00 -11.86 3.41
N LEU A 175 -3.09 -11.51 4.70
CA LEU A 175 -3.96 -12.15 5.67
C LEU A 175 -5.30 -11.38 5.77
N PRO A 176 -6.41 -11.93 5.25
CA PRO A 176 -7.74 -11.33 5.34
C PRO A 176 -8.38 -11.52 6.72
N LYS A 177 -9.42 -10.73 6.97
CA LYS A 177 -10.39 -10.86 8.08
C LYS A 177 -9.71 -11.05 9.44
N VAL A 178 -8.63 -10.30 9.66
CA VAL A 178 -7.91 -10.34 10.94
C VAL A 178 -8.83 -9.79 12.02
N THR A 179 -9.02 -10.54 13.10
CA THR A 179 -9.90 -10.20 14.22
C THR A 179 -9.20 -10.29 15.57
N SER A 180 -8.04 -10.95 15.65
CA SER A 180 -7.24 -11.08 16.87
C SER A 180 -5.75 -10.96 16.60
N VAL A 181 -5.01 -10.42 17.58
CA VAL A 181 -3.54 -10.43 17.59
C VAL A 181 -2.99 -11.86 17.50
N ASP A 182 -3.68 -12.84 18.08
CA ASP A 182 -3.26 -14.24 18.04
C ASP A 182 -3.23 -14.82 16.62
N GLN A 183 -4.11 -14.33 15.73
CA GLN A 183 -4.08 -14.74 14.31
C GLN A 183 -2.83 -14.21 13.60
N VAL A 184 -2.33 -13.03 14.00
CA VAL A 184 -1.08 -12.49 13.48
C VAL A 184 0.10 -13.31 13.97
N THR A 185 0.18 -13.63 15.26
CA THR A 185 1.22 -14.51 15.80
C THR A 185 1.17 -15.92 15.19
N ALA A 186 -0.02 -16.46 14.94
CA ALA A 186 -0.16 -17.73 14.22
C ALA A 186 0.34 -17.64 12.78
N THR A 187 0.16 -16.50 12.10
CA THR A 187 0.70 -16.27 10.75
C THR A 187 2.22 -16.21 10.75
N VAL A 188 2.84 -15.59 11.77
CA VAL A 188 4.30 -15.63 11.97
C VAL A 188 4.79 -17.07 12.04
N VAL A 189 4.14 -17.92 12.85
CA VAL A 189 4.50 -19.36 12.96
C VAL A 189 4.38 -20.07 11.62
N VAL A 190 3.31 -19.80 10.84
CA VAL A 190 3.16 -20.40 9.50
C VAL A 190 4.29 -19.97 8.57
N CYS A 191 4.65 -18.67 8.56
CA CYS A 191 5.77 -18.17 7.76
C CYS A 191 7.09 -18.82 8.14
N GLU A 192 7.41 -18.91 9.44
CA GLU A 192 8.64 -19.55 9.93
C GLU A 192 8.73 -21.01 9.52
N ARG A 193 7.62 -21.76 9.59
CA ARG A 193 7.59 -23.17 9.18
C ARG A 193 7.78 -23.36 7.69
N LEU A 194 7.21 -22.48 6.88
CA LEU A 194 7.41 -22.50 5.42
C LEU A 194 8.85 -22.11 5.05
N GLU A 195 9.42 -21.12 5.74
CA GLU A 195 10.83 -20.74 5.55
C GLU A 195 11.77 -21.89 5.91
N GLU A 196 11.57 -22.55 7.06
CA GLU A 196 12.33 -23.72 7.49
C GLU A 196 12.20 -24.87 6.46
N ALA A 197 10.98 -25.19 6.03
CA ALA A 197 10.72 -26.29 5.09
C ALA A 197 11.33 -26.06 3.70
N HIS A 198 11.42 -24.80 3.26
CA HIS A 198 11.97 -24.42 1.96
C HIS A 198 13.41 -23.90 2.00
N GLY A 199 14.05 -23.85 3.17
CA GLY A 199 15.41 -23.32 3.34
C GLY A 199 15.52 -21.83 3.00
N LEU A 200 14.46 -21.05 3.22
CA LEU A 200 14.47 -19.60 3.00
C LEU A 200 15.12 -18.88 4.19
N PRO A 201 15.74 -17.72 3.98
CA PRO A 201 16.20 -16.88 5.08
C PRO A 201 15.06 -16.50 6.03
N GLU A 202 15.37 -16.37 7.32
CA GLU A 202 14.43 -15.88 8.32
C GLU A 202 13.86 -14.51 7.91
N GLY A 203 12.54 -14.35 7.99
CA GLY A 203 11.87 -13.10 7.66
C GLY A 203 11.63 -12.89 6.16
N ARG A 204 12.00 -13.86 5.30
CA ARG A 204 11.79 -13.79 3.86
C ARG A 204 10.31 -13.70 3.47
N LEU A 205 9.44 -14.42 4.16
CA LEU A 205 7.99 -14.36 4.03
C LEU A 205 7.45 -13.22 4.91
N ARG A 206 7.08 -12.13 4.24
CA ARG A 206 6.39 -10.99 4.82
C ARG A 206 4.90 -11.04 4.50
N PHE A 207 4.09 -10.35 5.30
CA PHE A 207 2.67 -10.30 5.08
C PHE A 207 2.04 -8.93 5.33
N GLU A 208 0.91 -8.71 4.68
CA GLU A 208 0.02 -7.57 4.84
C GLU A 208 -1.21 -8.00 5.64
N LEU A 209 -1.72 -7.11 6.47
CA LEU A 209 -2.94 -7.33 7.23
C LEU A 209 -4.09 -6.57 6.57
N GLN A 210 -5.17 -7.27 6.24
CA GLN A 210 -6.41 -6.64 5.84
C GLN A 210 -7.19 -6.24 7.10
N ILE A 211 -7.26 -4.94 7.34
CA ILE A 211 -7.97 -4.28 8.43
C ILE A 211 -9.40 -4.05 7.96
N GLU A 212 -10.23 -5.08 8.18
CA GLU A 212 -11.59 -5.12 7.66
C GLU A 212 -12.63 -5.63 8.66
N THR A 213 -12.24 -5.70 9.93
CA THR A 213 -13.14 -6.03 11.04
C THR A 213 -13.06 -4.94 12.11
N PRO A 214 -14.16 -4.57 12.80
CA PRO A 214 -14.11 -3.58 13.88
C PRO A 214 -13.11 -3.96 14.98
N GLN A 215 -12.97 -5.25 15.27
CA GLN A 215 -12.06 -5.80 16.27
C GLN A 215 -10.58 -5.70 15.87
N SER A 216 -10.27 -5.52 14.58
CA SER A 216 -8.91 -5.17 14.15
C SER A 216 -8.58 -3.71 14.45
N VAL A 217 -9.58 -2.82 14.54
CA VAL A 217 -9.39 -1.40 14.88
C VAL A 217 -9.46 -1.17 16.39
N LEU A 218 -10.49 -1.70 17.06
CA LEU A 218 -10.76 -1.47 18.48
C LEU A 218 -11.14 -2.77 19.19
N GLY A 219 -10.33 -3.14 20.19
CA GLY A 219 -10.58 -4.29 21.06
C GLY A 219 -11.69 -4.04 22.08
N ALA A 220 -12.21 -5.12 22.67
CA ALA A 220 -13.25 -5.05 23.70
C ALA A 220 -12.81 -4.30 24.97
N ASP A 221 -11.50 -4.14 25.18
CA ASP A 221 -10.89 -3.38 26.28
C ASP A 221 -10.62 -1.90 25.90
N GLY A 222 -11.03 -1.47 24.71
CA GLY A 222 -10.77 -0.12 24.18
C GLY A 222 -9.38 0.06 23.58
N THR A 223 -8.56 -0.99 23.47
CA THR A 223 -7.23 -0.89 22.85
C THR A 223 -7.33 -0.76 21.33
N ALA A 224 -6.51 0.10 20.73
CA ALA A 224 -6.24 0.08 19.29
C ALA A 224 -5.45 -1.19 18.91
N THR A 225 -6.16 -2.26 18.55
CA THR A 225 -5.62 -3.60 18.30
C THR A 225 -4.68 -3.65 17.11
N VAL A 226 -4.91 -2.82 16.08
CA VAL A 226 -4.03 -2.73 14.90
C VAL A 226 -2.59 -2.39 15.26
N ALA A 227 -2.36 -1.55 16.27
CA ALA A 227 -1.00 -1.26 16.76
C ALA A 227 -0.34 -2.49 17.39
N ARG A 228 -1.10 -3.27 18.18
CA ARG A 228 -0.61 -4.55 18.75
C ARG A 228 -0.32 -5.57 17.65
N MET A 229 -1.15 -5.63 16.61
CA MET A 229 -0.99 -6.54 15.47
C MET A 229 0.33 -6.26 14.71
N ILE A 230 0.67 -5.00 14.45
CA ILE A 230 1.95 -4.63 13.81
C ILE A 230 3.13 -5.21 14.58
N HIS A 231 3.17 -5.00 15.90
CA HIS A 231 4.30 -5.46 16.72
C HIS A 231 4.30 -6.99 16.92
N ALA A 232 3.13 -7.62 16.99
CA ALA A 232 3.00 -9.08 17.08
C ALA A 232 3.44 -9.81 15.80
N ALA A 233 3.55 -9.10 14.67
CA ALA A 233 4.04 -9.64 13.41
C ALA A 233 5.56 -9.88 13.37
N ALA A 234 6.29 -9.56 14.44
CA ALA A 234 7.73 -9.79 14.55
C ALA A 234 8.54 -9.24 13.35
N GLY A 235 8.20 -8.02 12.91
CA GLY A 235 8.85 -7.36 11.76
C GLY A 235 8.39 -7.84 10.37
N ARG A 236 7.51 -8.84 10.29
CA ARG A 236 7.01 -9.39 9.01
C ARG A 236 5.88 -8.58 8.40
N CYS A 237 5.16 -7.78 9.19
CA CYS A 237 4.11 -6.90 8.67
C CYS A 237 4.72 -5.86 7.71
N SER A 238 4.32 -5.86 6.44
CA SER A 238 4.78 -4.90 5.43
C SER A 238 3.74 -3.84 5.10
N GLY A 239 2.45 -4.14 5.28
CA GLY A 239 1.38 -3.20 5.00
C GLY A 239 0.08 -3.51 5.73
N LEU A 240 -0.76 -2.48 5.86
CA LEU A 240 -2.15 -2.56 6.31
C LEU A 240 -3.06 -2.14 5.17
N HIS A 241 -4.02 -2.99 4.81
CA HIS A 241 -4.97 -2.72 3.75
C HIS A 241 -6.36 -2.52 4.35
N TYR A 242 -7.04 -1.42 4.04
CA TYR A 242 -8.38 -1.15 4.54
C TYR A 242 -9.45 -1.87 3.71
N GLY A 243 -10.14 -2.85 4.29
CA GLY A 243 -11.23 -3.57 3.60
C GLY A 243 -12.56 -2.81 3.71
N THR A 244 -12.88 -2.03 2.67
CA THR A 244 -14.00 -1.05 2.70
C THR A 244 -15.35 -1.68 2.99
N TYR A 245 -15.68 -2.78 2.33
CA TYR A 245 -17.03 -3.35 2.36
C TYR A 245 -17.27 -4.22 3.58
N ASP A 246 -16.33 -5.11 3.91
CA ASP A 246 -16.42 -5.95 5.12
C ASP A 246 -16.45 -5.08 6.39
N TYR A 247 -15.56 -4.08 6.49
CA TYR A 247 -15.52 -3.20 7.66
C TYR A 247 -16.82 -2.42 7.82
N SER A 248 -17.28 -1.75 6.76
CA SER A 248 -18.48 -0.91 6.84
C SER A 248 -19.74 -1.74 7.06
N ALA A 249 -19.84 -2.93 6.47
CA ALA A 249 -20.92 -3.88 6.75
C ALA A 249 -20.91 -4.32 8.23
N ALA A 250 -19.75 -4.66 8.78
CA ALA A 250 -19.60 -5.04 10.19
C ALA A 250 -19.92 -3.89 11.16
N CYS A 251 -19.72 -2.63 10.74
CA CYS A 251 -20.18 -1.45 11.47
C CYS A 251 -21.69 -1.16 11.33
N GLY A 252 -22.44 -1.97 10.58
CA GLY A 252 -23.88 -1.78 10.35
C GLY A 252 -24.22 -0.70 9.32
N VAL A 253 -23.26 -0.29 8.48
CA VAL A 253 -23.51 0.67 7.39
C VAL A 253 -24.27 -0.03 6.27
N ALA A 254 -25.46 0.48 5.95
CA ALA A 254 -26.29 -0.04 4.87
C ALA A 254 -25.55 0.06 3.52
N ALA A 255 -25.78 -0.92 2.63
CA ALA A 255 -25.04 -1.07 1.38
C ALA A 255 -24.99 0.22 0.51
N ALA A 256 -26.09 0.96 0.44
CA ALA A 256 -26.18 2.22 -0.33
C ALA A 256 -25.28 3.36 0.21
N HIS A 257 -24.76 3.21 1.44
CA HIS A 257 -23.91 4.19 2.11
C HIS A 257 -22.48 3.67 2.36
N GLN A 258 -22.16 2.45 1.93
CA GLN A 258 -20.81 1.92 2.06
C GLN A 258 -19.88 2.65 1.07
N SER A 259 -18.85 3.30 1.62
CA SER A 259 -17.86 4.04 0.84
C SER A 259 -16.56 4.19 1.61
N MET A 260 -15.47 4.36 0.87
CA MET A 260 -14.14 4.68 1.41
C MET A 260 -14.12 6.02 2.16
N GLU A 261 -15.10 6.90 1.94
CA GLU A 261 -15.20 8.21 2.61
C GLU A 261 -16.24 8.27 3.74
N HIS A 262 -16.90 7.15 4.05
CA HIS A 262 -17.84 7.10 5.16
C HIS A 262 -17.12 7.42 6.49
N PRO A 263 -17.74 8.13 7.46
CA PRO A 263 -17.09 8.47 8.73
C PRO A 263 -16.53 7.26 9.51
N ALA A 264 -17.18 6.09 9.42
CA ALA A 264 -16.67 4.84 9.99
C ALA A 264 -15.33 4.42 9.35
N ALA A 265 -15.21 4.56 8.03
CA ALA A 265 -13.97 4.29 7.29
C ALA A 265 -12.88 5.29 7.67
N ASP A 266 -13.24 6.57 7.81
CA ASP A 266 -12.32 7.62 8.25
C ASP A 266 -11.75 7.34 9.64
N HIS A 267 -12.58 6.89 10.58
CA HIS A 267 -12.13 6.50 11.91
C HIS A 267 -11.12 5.34 11.84
N ALA A 268 -11.45 4.26 11.14
CA ALA A 268 -10.56 3.12 10.98
C ALA A 268 -9.21 3.52 10.38
N LYS A 269 -9.23 4.28 9.29
CA LYS A 269 -8.03 4.73 8.59
C LYS A 269 -7.18 5.68 9.42
N ALA A 270 -7.78 6.57 10.21
CA ALA A 270 -7.04 7.41 11.13
C ALA A 270 -6.32 6.59 12.21
N VAL A 271 -6.98 5.57 12.78
CA VAL A 271 -6.35 4.66 13.76
C VAL A 271 -5.22 3.85 13.11
N MET A 272 -5.43 3.31 11.90
CA MET A 272 -4.40 2.61 11.12
C MET A 272 -3.19 3.51 10.87
N GLN A 273 -3.41 4.77 10.47
CA GLN A 273 -2.35 5.71 10.15
C GLN A 273 -1.47 6.03 11.36
N VAL A 274 -2.09 6.30 12.52
CA VAL A 274 -1.36 6.55 13.76
C VAL A 274 -0.63 5.29 14.24
N ALA A 275 -1.24 4.11 14.09
CA ALA A 275 -0.61 2.85 14.47
C ALA A 275 0.61 2.49 13.60
N ALA A 276 0.55 2.77 12.29
CA ALA A 276 1.63 2.47 11.36
C ALA A 276 2.77 3.51 11.38
N ALA A 277 2.51 4.74 11.83
CA ALA A 277 3.47 5.84 11.81
C ALA A 277 4.80 5.45 12.51
N GLY A 278 5.91 5.59 11.78
CA GLY A 278 7.24 5.27 12.28
C GLY A 278 7.57 3.78 12.37
N THR A 279 6.63 2.87 12.11
CA THR A 279 6.87 1.41 12.18
C THR A 279 7.48 0.82 10.91
N GLY A 280 7.43 1.58 9.81
CA GLY A 280 7.82 1.10 8.47
C GLY A 280 6.73 0.31 7.74
N VAL A 281 5.57 0.09 8.38
CA VAL A 281 4.41 -0.55 7.76
C VAL A 281 3.69 0.44 6.85
N ARG A 282 3.43 0.01 5.61
CA ARG A 282 2.76 0.82 4.58
C ARG A 282 1.24 0.79 4.74
N LEU A 283 0.56 1.80 4.21
CA LEU A 283 -0.89 1.89 4.22
C LEU A 283 -1.45 1.78 2.81
N SER A 284 -2.51 0.98 2.66
CA SER A 284 -3.31 0.86 1.46
C SER A 284 -4.77 1.15 1.81
N ASP A 285 -5.38 2.13 1.13
CA ASP A 285 -6.82 2.38 1.21
C ASP A 285 -7.59 1.28 0.46
N GLY A 286 -8.90 1.22 0.65
CA GLY A 286 -9.73 0.23 -0.02
C GLY A 286 -10.07 0.59 -1.48
N SER A 287 -11.23 0.12 -1.92
CA SER A 287 -11.71 0.25 -3.29
C SER A 287 -13.12 0.84 -3.35
N THR A 288 -13.50 1.33 -4.53
CA THR A 288 -14.91 1.53 -4.91
C THR A 288 -15.39 0.41 -5.84
N ASN A 289 -16.59 -0.09 -5.59
CA ASN A 289 -17.32 -1.08 -6.37
C ASN A 289 -18.19 -0.43 -7.47
N LEU A 290 -18.17 0.91 -7.58
CA LEU A 290 -18.73 1.60 -8.73
C LEU A 290 -17.74 1.48 -9.90
N LEU A 291 -17.90 0.42 -10.68
CA LEU A 291 -17.01 0.13 -11.79
C LEU A 291 -17.33 1.01 -13.01
N PRO A 292 -16.32 1.52 -13.73
CA PRO A 292 -16.50 2.24 -14.99
C PRO A 292 -16.77 1.23 -16.12
N VAL A 293 -17.99 0.71 -16.17
CA VAL A 293 -18.46 -0.27 -17.17
C VAL A 293 -19.88 0.10 -17.63
N GLY A 294 -20.24 -0.29 -18.85
CA GLY A 294 -21.56 -0.04 -19.44
C GLY A 294 -21.54 1.12 -20.43
N ASP A 295 -22.62 1.90 -20.47
CA ASP A 295 -22.71 3.03 -21.38
C ASP A 295 -21.77 4.19 -21.00
N ARG A 296 -21.66 5.18 -21.90
CA ARG A 296 -20.82 6.36 -21.71
C ARG A 296 -21.10 7.09 -20.39
N ALA A 297 -22.35 7.18 -19.96
CA ALA A 297 -22.69 7.88 -18.72
C ALA A 297 -22.24 7.09 -17.49
N ALA A 298 -22.41 5.77 -17.50
CA ALA A 298 -21.96 4.88 -16.44
C ALA A 298 -20.43 4.88 -16.29
N VAL A 299 -19.69 4.80 -17.41
CA VAL A 299 -18.22 4.86 -17.42
C VAL A 299 -17.73 6.19 -16.85
N ARG A 300 -18.28 7.32 -17.32
CA ARG A 300 -17.91 8.65 -16.82
C ARG A 300 -18.18 8.80 -15.33
N ARG A 301 -19.32 8.32 -14.85
CA ARG A 301 -19.66 8.34 -13.42
C ARG A 301 -18.69 7.50 -12.60
N GLY A 302 -18.33 6.30 -13.06
CA GLY A 302 -17.35 5.44 -12.39
C GLY A 302 -15.96 6.08 -12.33
N TRP A 303 -15.52 6.71 -13.42
CA TRP A 303 -14.26 7.45 -13.44
C TRP A 303 -14.25 8.67 -12.53
N ALA A 304 -15.32 9.48 -12.54
CA ALA A 304 -15.43 10.66 -11.68
C ALA A 304 -15.34 10.28 -10.19
N GLU A 305 -16.10 9.26 -9.78
CA GLU A 305 -16.09 8.79 -8.40
C GLU A 305 -14.74 8.20 -8.01
N HIS A 306 -14.18 7.33 -8.85
CA HIS A 306 -12.89 6.72 -8.57
C HIS A 306 -11.77 7.76 -8.46
N LEU A 307 -11.65 8.68 -9.43
CA LEU A 307 -10.64 9.75 -9.42
C LEU A 307 -10.73 10.59 -8.13
N ARG A 308 -11.95 10.97 -7.72
CA ARG A 308 -12.21 11.76 -6.53
C ARG A 308 -11.80 11.02 -5.24
N LEU A 309 -12.17 9.74 -5.12
CA LEU A 309 -11.81 8.92 -3.96
C LEU A 309 -10.30 8.66 -3.87
N VAL A 310 -9.62 8.45 -5.02
CA VAL A 310 -8.16 8.30 -5.05
C VAL A 310 -7.46 9.59 -4.64
N ARG A 311 -7.88 10.75 -5.15
CA ARG A 311 -7.34 12.05 -4.71
C ARG A 311 -7.49 12.26 -3.21
N ARG A 312 -8.69 11.99 -2.68
CA ARG A 312 -8.96 12.06 -1.23
C ARG A 312 -8.05 11.14 -0.42
N SER A 313 -7.78 9.93 -0.91
CA SER A 313 -6.84 8.98 -0.28
C SER A 313 -5.42 9.58 -0.21
N LEU A 314 -4.94 10.12 -1.33
CA LEU A 314 -3.61 10.74 -1.43
C LEU A 314 -3.47 11.96 -0.50
N GLU A 315 -4.48 12.84 -0.47
CA GLU A 315 -4.54 14.00 0.43
C GLU A 315 -4.50 13.62 1.91
N ARG A 316 -4.96 12.40 2.25
CA ARG A 316 -4.96 11.87 3.63
C ARG A 316 -3.73 11.02 3.95
N GLY A 317 -2.77 10.91 3.04
CA GLY A 317 -1.52 10.17 3.26
C GLY A 317 -1.62 8.67 3.01
N PHE A 318 -2.66 8.20 2.30
CA PHE A 318 -2.77 6.84 1.82
C PHE A 318 -2.39 6.81 0.33
N TYR A 319 -1.13 6.44 0.06
CA TYR A 319 -0.52 6.50 -1.27
C TYR A 319 -0.68 5.22 -2.12
N GLN A 320 -1.33 4.20 -1.57
CA GLN A 320 -1.70 2.96 -2.24
C GLN A 320 -3.19 2.73 -2.03
N GLY A 321 -3.88 2.11 -2.99
CA GLY A 321 -5.28 1.71 -2.84
C GLY A 321 -5.61 0.43 -3.60
N TRP A 322 -6.86 -0.01 -3.56
CA TRP A 322 -7.30 -1.18 -4.32
C TRP A 322 -8.06 -0.78 -5.57
N ASP A 323 -7.80 -1.50 -6.66
CA ASP A 323 -8.61 -1.41 -7.87
C ASP A 323 -9.20 -2.79 -8.19
N LEU A 324 -10.50 -2.82 -8.51
CA LEU A 324 -11.26 -4.04 -8.73
C LEU A 324 -11.38 -4.40 -10.22
N HIS A 325 -11.08 -3.45 -11.12
CA HIS A 325 -11.31 -3.59 -12.55
C HIS A 325 -10.28 -2.81 -13.37
N PRO A 326 -9.82 -3.30 -14.55
CA PRO A 326 -8.87 -2.58 -15.41
C PRO A 326 -9.32 -1.17 -15.78
N GLY A 327 -10.63 -0.95 -15.90
CA GLY A 327 -11.19 0.38 -16.18
C GLY A 327 -10.94 1.44 -15.09
N GLN A 328 -10.51 1.06 -13.88
CA GLN A 328 -10.13 1.98 -12.81
C GLN A 328 -8.66 2.43 -12.89
N LEU A 329 -7.81 1.69 -13.62
CA LEU A 329 -6.38 2.00 -13.75
C LEU A 329 -6.11 3.40 -14.32
N PRO A 330 -6.84 3.90 -15.34
CA PRO A 330 -6.56 5.24 -15.86
C PRO A 330 -6.73 6.33 -14.81
N THR A 331 -7.82 6.29 -14.03
CA THR A 331 -8.08 7.30 -13.00
C THR A 331 -7.22 7.10 -11.76
N ARG A 332 -6.76 5.88 -11.47
CA ARG A 332 -5.72 5.62 -10.45
C ARG A 332 -4.43 6.37 -10.76
N TYR A 333 -3.85 6.11 -11.93
CA TYR A 333 -2.58 6.72 -12.32
C TYR A 333 -2.72 8.22 -12.54
N LEU A 334 -3.81 8.67 -13.16
CA LEU A 334 -4.05 10.09 -13.39
C LEU A 334 -4.17 10.88 -12.08
N ALA A 335 -4.96 10.42 -11.10
CA ALA A 335 -5.03 11.06 -9.79
C ALA A 335 -3.67 11.12 -9.10
N THR A 336 -2.93 10.01 -9.13
CA THR A 336 -1.63 9.89 -8.45
C THR A 336 -0.57 10.78 -9.11
N TYR A 337 -0.49 10.78 -10.44
CA TYR A 337 0.49 11.57 -11.17
C TYR A 337 0.19 13.05 -11.06
N SER A 338 -1.07 13.47 -11.24
CA SER A 338 -1.45 14.87 -11.02
C SER A 338 -1.16 15.34 -9.59
N PHE A 339 -1.36 14.49 -8.57
CA PHE A 339 -1.08 14.85 -7.17
C PHE A 339 0.41 15.16 -6.95
N PHE A 340 1.32 14.25 -7.33
CA PHE A 340 2.75 14.47 -7.12
C PHE A 340 3.31 15.58 -8.01
N ARG A 341 2.83 15.71 -9.25
CA ARG A 341 3.25 16.79 -10.15
C ARG A 341 2.80 18.16 -9.66
N ALA A 342 1.57 18.29 -9.16
CA ALA A 342 1.08 19.54 -8.58
C ALA A 342 1.87 19.95 -7.31
N ALA A 343 2.37 18.98 -6.54
CA ALA A 343 3.17 19.24 -5.36
C ALA A 343 4.61 19.69 -5.66
N LEU A 344 5.18 19.28 -6.80
CA LEU A 344 6.61 19.42 -7.10
C LEU A 344 7.11 20.88 -7.06
N PRO A 345 6.51 21.89 -7.74
CA PRO A 345 7.10 23.23 -7.80
C PRO A 345 7.25 23.88 -6.43
N ALA A 346 6.20 23.80 -5.60
CA ALA A 346 6.20 24.37 -4.25
C ALA A 346 7.13 23.59 -3.32
N ALA A 347 7.13 22.25 -3.41
CA ALA A 347 8.01 21.43 -2.59
C ALA A 347 9.49 21.67 -2.91
N ALA A 348 9.83 21.76 -4.19
CA ALA A 348 11.19 21.99 -4.64
C ALA A 348 11.72 23.38 -4.26
N GLN A 349 10.90 24.43 -4.42
CA GLN A 349 11.27 25.78 -3.99
C GLN A 349 11.54 25.87 -2.48
N ARG A 350 10.66 25.29 -1.68
CA ARG A 350 10.81 25.28 -0.21
C ARG A 350 12.01 24.46 0.23
N LEU A 351 12.26 23.33 -0.44
CA LEU A 351 13.42 22.50 -0.15
C LEU A 351 14.74 23.22 -0.47
N ARG A 352 14.83 23.91 -1.61
CA ARG A 352 15.99 24.78 -1.92
C ARG A 352 16.21 25.84 -0.86
N THR A 353 15.14 26.55 -0.49
CA THR A 353 15.18 27.60 0.54
C THR A 353 15.73 27.06 1.87
N TYR A 354 15.28 25.87 2.28
CA TYR A 354 15.75 25.20 3.49
C TYR A 354 17.23 24.82 3.40
N LEU A 355 17.68 24.24 2.28
CA LEU A 355 19.08 23.85 2.06
C LEU A 355 20.03 25.06 2.00
N ASP A 356 19.57 26.16 1.39
CA ASP A 356 20.30 27.42 1.30
C ASP A 356 20.24 28.25 2.60
N GLN A 357 19.53 27.77 3.63
CA GLN A 357 19.29 28.47 4.91
C GLN A 357 18.73 29.90 4.72
N SER A 358 17.92 30.08 3.68
CA SER A 358 17.36 31.38 3.32
C SER A 358 16.06 31.66 4.08
N VAL A 359 15.83 32.92 4.47
CA VAL A 359 14.62 33.33 5.20
C VAL A 359 13.53 33.74 4.20
N THR A 360 12.36 33.10 4.28
CA THR A 360 11.16 33.46 3.51
C THR A 360 9.93 33.58 4.43
N ALA A 361 8.75 33.81 3.87
CA ALA A 361 7.49 33.87 4.63
C ALA A 361 7.09 32.53 5.27
N VAL A 362 7.69 31.41 4.84
CA VAL A 362 7.51 30.08 5.42
C VAL A 362 8.83 29.63 6.01
N LEU A 363 8.84 29.30 7.31
CA LEU A 363 9.99 28.72 7.98
C LEU A 363 9.84 27.19 7.97
N ASP A 364 10.74 26.51 7.25
CA ASP A 364 10.81 25.05 7.21
C ASP A 364 11.77 24.52 8.29
N GLU A 365 11.35 23.48 8.99
CA GLU A 365 12.11 22.76 10.03
C GLU A 365 12.49 21.36 9.51
N PRO A 366 13.38 20.61 10.19
CA PRO A 366 13.79 19.29 9.71
C PRO A 366 12.62 18.34 9.39
N ALA A 367 11.53 18.42 10.16
CA ALA A 367 10.34 17.60 9.92
C ALA A 367 9.59 18.00 8.63
N THR A 368 9.50 19.29 8.31
CA THR A 368 8.84 19.73 7.08
C THR A 368 9.76 19.50 5.87
N ALA A 369 11.07 19.70 6.00
CA ALA A 369 12.04 19.33 4.97
C ALA A 369 11.99 17.83 4.63
N GLN A 370 11.83 16.97 5.65
CA GLN A 370 11.62 15.53 5.45
C GLN A 370 10.33 15.26 4.66
N ALA A 371 9.21 15.92 5.01
CA ALA A 371 7.95 15.76 4.28
C ALA A 371 8.04 16.25 2.82
N LEU A 372 8.75 17.34 2.58
CA LEU A 372 9.03 17.86 1.24
C LEU A 372 9.87 16.88 0.41
N ALA A 373 10.92 16.29 1.00
CA ALA A 373 11.70 15.25 0.34
C ALA A 373 10.86 14.00 0.06
N ALA A 374 10.02 13.57 1.01
CA ALA A 374 9.18 12.39 0.88
C ALA A 374 8.18 12.48 -0.28
N VAL A 375 7.53 13.64 -0.49
CA VAL A 375 6.60 13.81 -1.62
C VAL A 375 7.30 13.75 -2.97
N ILE A 376 8.52 14.31 -3.07
CA ILE A 376 9.34 14.26 -4.29
C ILE A 376 9.82 12.82 -4.56
N VAL A 377 10.35 12.14 -3.54
CA VAL A 377 10.83 10.75 -3.64
C VAL A 377 9.69 9.82 -4.08
N ARG A 378 8.50 9.95 -3.50
CA ARG A 378 7.33 9.16 -3.90
C ARG A 378 6.89 9.46 -5.35
N GLY A 379 6.96 10.72 -5.77
CA GLY A 379 6.71 11.13 -7.15
C GLY A 379 7.66 10.44 -8.14
N LEU A 380 8.95 10.35 -7.81
CA LEU A 380 9.95 9.64 -8.61
C LEU A 380 9.66 8.13 -8.63
N GLU A 381 9.39 7.52 -7.47
CA GLU A 381 9.18 6.07 -7.35
C GLU A 381 7.95 5.55 -8.10
N CYS A 382 6.88 6.35 -8.20
CA CYS A 382 5.70 5.98 -8.99
C CYS A 382 5.79 6.40 -10.47
N GLY A 383 6.81 7.19 -10.84
CA GLY A 383 7.04 7.69 -12.20
C GLY A 383 6.22 8.92 -12.59
N ALA A 384 5.61 9.62 -11.63
CA ALA A 384 4.87 10.85 -11.86
C ALA A 384 5.76 12.02 -12.31
N ILE A 385 7.00 12.02 -11.83
CA ILE A 385 8.06 12.99 -12.15
C ILE A 385 9.36 12.23 -12.42
N ASP A 386 10.34 12.87 -13.04
CA ASP A 386 11.66 12.27 -13.30
C ASP A 386 12.81 13.02 -12.63
N ASP A 387 13.99 12.41 -12.68
CA ASP A 387 15.20 12.92 -12.03
C ASP A 387 15.66 14.27 -12.63
N ASP A 388 15.41 14.51 -13.92
CA ASP A 388 15.79 15.77 -14.58
C ASP A 388 14.89 16.93 -14.09
N GLU A 389 13.57 16.72 -14.04
CA GLU A 389 12.61 17.67 -13.46
C GLU A 389 12.99 18.02 -12.01
N VAL A 390 13.39 17.01 -11.23
CA VAL A 390 13.79 17.19 -9.83
C VAL A 390 15.12 17.91 -9.69
N ALA A 391 16.13 17.55 -10.46
CA ALA A 391 17.45 18.18 -10.41
C ALA A 391 17.36 19.67 -10.80
N GLU A 392 16.61 19.99 -11.85
CA GLU A 392 16.38 21.37 -12.30
C GLU A 392 15.68 22.21 -11.23
N LEU A 393 14.63 21.67 -10.60
CA LEU A 393 13.81 22.41 -9.64
C LEU A 393 14.36 22.43 -8.22
N THR A 394 15.15 21.44 -7.81
CA THR A 394 15.64 21.32 -6.42
C THR A 394 17.14 21.61 -6.28
N GLY A 395 17.91 21.52 -7.37
CA GLY A 395 19.38 21.50 -7.28
C GLY A 395 19.95 20.31 -6.50
N SER A 396 19.12 19.31 -6.17
CA SER A 396 19.48 18.13 -5.38
C SER A 396 19.34 16.86 -6.21
N ASP A 397 20.16 15.86 -5.90
CA ASP A 397 20.04 14.53 -6.49
C ASP A 397 19.18 13.58 -5.63
N ARG A 398 18.87 12.41 -6.19
CA ARG A 398 18.09 11.38 -5.49
C ARG A 398 18.72 10.95 -4.17
N VAL A 399 20.05 10.89 -4.09
CA VAL A 399 20.78 10.46 -2.88
C VAL A 399 20.60 11.45 -1.74
N ALA A 400 20.66 12.75 -2.03
CA ALA A 400 20.40 13.81 -1.05
C ALA A 400 18.95 13.77 -0.56
N LEU A 401 17.99 13.58 -1.46
CA LEU A 401 16.57 13.46 -1.11
C LEU A 401 16.28 12.24 -0.23
N ASP A 402 16.86 11.08 -0.56
CA ASP A 402 16.72 9.87 0.24
C ASP A 402 17.32 10.02 1.64
N ARG A 403 18.38 10.83 1.80
CA ARG A 403 18.96 11.14 3.13
C ARG A 403 18.04 12.05 3.94
N LEU A 404 17.44 13.05 3.31
CA LEU A 404 16.48 13.96 3.96
C LEU A 404 15.20 13.24 4.36
N MET A 405 14.74 12.28 3.55
CA MET A 405 13.56 11.46 3.84
C MET A 405 13.79 10.52 5.02
N ARG A 406 15.02 10.01 5.20
CA ARG A 406 15.38 9.17 6.35
C ARG A 406 15.53 10.04 7.59
N ARG A 407 14.75 9.73 8.62
CA ARG A 407 14.92 10.31 9.95
C ARG A 407 16.30 9.89 10.47
N SER A 408 17.21 10.83 10.73
CA SER A 408 18.37 10.51 11.57
C SER A 408 17.83 10.02 12.91
N PRO A 409 18.27 8.85 13.41
CA PRO A 409 18.00 8.49 14.80
C PRO A 409 18.51 9.64 15.68
N ARG A 410 17.64 10.18 16.54
CA ARG A 410 18.07 11.15 17.54
C ARG A 410 18.82 10.44 18.65
#